data_AF-A0A147J105-F1
#
_entry.id   AF-A0A147J105-F1
#
_cell.length_a   1.000
_cell.length_b   1.000
_cell.length_c   1.000
_cell.angle_alpha   90.00
_cell.angle_beta   90.00
_cell.angle_gamma   90.00
#
_symmetry.space_group_name_H-M   'P 1'
#
loop_
_entity.id
_entity.type
_entity.pdbx_description
1 polymer ?
#
loop_
_entity_poly.entity_id
_entity_poly.type
_entity_poly.pdbx_seq_one_letter_code
_entity_poly.pdbx_strand_id
1 'polypeptide(L)'
;MARYLPLAAFGWLTLTGTAHFVIDVVSQHIRGKHVPGSETTLYYEFHSAFALGQVLFGLMCLWATRRQPDLLRDPMVATLAFGGAAAWLALTFFAMEYREPRINAGIFIALLLAATVAVRARA
;
A
#
# COMPACT_ATOMS: atom_id res chain seq x y z
N MET A 1 13.80 16.02 8.93
CA MET A 1 12.39 15.57 8.93
C MET A 1 11.89 15.19 7.55
N ALA A 2 12.00 16.05 6.53
CA ALA A 2 11.47 15.77 5.17
C ALA A 2 11.91 14.44 4.54
N ARG A 3 13.17 14.01 4.70
CA ARG A 3 13.66 12.71 4.18
C ARG A 3 12.99 11.48 4.79
N TYR A 4 12.39 11.62 5.97
CA TYR A 4 11.76 10.51 6.68
C TYR A 4 10.29 10.33 6.30
N LEU A 5 9.63 11.36 5.75
CA LEU A 5 8.22 11.25 5.35
C LEU A 5 8.00 10.31 4.16
N PRO A 6 8.80 10.36 3.06
CA PRO A 6 8.69 9.36 2.01
C PRO A 6 8.98 7.93 2.52
N LEU A 7 9.97 7.78 3.41
CA LEU A 7 10.26 6.49 4.06
C LEU A 7 9.10 6.01 4.92
N ALA A 8 8.45 6.89 5.66
CA ALA A 8 7.28 6.57 6.47
C ALA A 8 6.08 6.20 5.59
N ALA A 9 5.83 6.93 4.49
CA ALA A 9 4.73 6.64 3.56
C ALA A 9 4.90 5.26 2.93
N PHE A 10 6.04 4.98 2.30
CA PHE A 10 6.27 3.69 1.65
C PHE A 10 6.51 2.55 2.66
N GLY A 11 7.04 2.87 3.84
CA GLY A 11 7.16 1.95 4.97
C GLY A 11 5.80 1.51 5.48
N TRP A 12 4.87 2.46 5.65
CA TRP A 12 3.49 2.20 6.03
C TRP A 12 2.81 1.27 5.02
N LEU A 13 2.87 1.60 3.73
CA LEU A 13 2.29 0.76 2.67
C LEU A 13 2.83 -0.67 2.70
N THR A 14 4.15 -0.81 2.84
CA THR A 14 4.81 -2.14 2.91
C THR A 14 4.35 -2.92 4.13
N LEU A 15 4.32 -2.27 5.30
CA LEU A 15 3.93 -2.89 6.56
C LEU A 15 2.47 -3.33 6.53
N THR A 16 1.57 -2.45 6.13
CA THR A 16 0.14 -2.78 6.11
C THR A 16 -0.20 -3.78 5.03
N GLY A 17 0.44 -3.71 3.86
CA GLY A 17 0.31 -4.75 2.82
C GLY A 17 0.79 -6.11 3.32
N THR A 18 1.90 -6.15 4.04
CA THR A 18 2.41 -7.41 4.65
C THR A 18 1.42 -7.94 5.68
N ALA A 19 0.90 -7.08 6.56
CA ALA A 19 -0.10 -7.46 7.55
C ALA A 19 -1.37 -8.00 6.90
N HIS A 20 -1.88 -7.34 5.85
CA HIS A 20 -3.03 -7.79 5.06
C HIS A 20 -2.78 -9.17 4.47
N PHE A 21 -1.63 -9.41 3.84
CA PHE A 21 -1.29 -10.72 3.28
C PHE A 21 -1.24 -11.81 4.37
N VAL A 22 -0.58 -11.55 5.49
CA VAL A 22 -0.45 -12.52 6.58
C VAL A 22 -1.82 -12.84 7.20
N ILE A 23 -2.66 -11.83 7.41
CA ILE A 23 -3.95 -12.00 8.08
C ILE A 23 -4.99 -12.61 7.14
N ASP A 24 -5.18 -12.05 5.96
CA ASP A 24 -6.29 -12.39 5.07
C ASP A 24 -5.96 -13.53 4.10
N VAL A 25 -4.68 -13.84 3.88
CA VAL A 25 -4.27 -14.96 3.03
C VAL A 25 -3.71 -16.09 3.89
N VAL A 26 -2.55 -15.87 4.53
CA VAL A 26 -1.80 -16.96 5.19
C VAL A 26 -2.58 -17.54 6.37
N SER A 27 -3.04 -16.70 7.30
CA SER A 27 -3.75 -17.14 8.50
C SER A 27 -5.09 -17.80 8.15
N GLN A 28 -5.85 -17.24 7.19
CA GLN A 28 -7.10 -17.84 6.74
C GLN A 28 -6.89 -19.20 6.06
N HIS A 29 -5.86 -19.31 5.22
CA HIS A 29 -5.50 -20.56 4.54
C HIS A 29 -5.14 -21.66 5.54
N ILE A 30 -4.25 -21.36 6.49
CA ILE A 30 -3.82 -22.31 7.53
C ILE A 30 -4.99 -22.75 8.41
N ARG A 31 -5.92 -21.84 8.72
CA ARG A 31 -7.09 -22.13 9.57
C ARG A 31 -8.19 -22.90 8.83
N GLY A 32 -8.11 -23.05 7.50
CA GLY A 32 -9.15 -23.73 6.71
C GLY A 32 -10.53 -23.10 6.86
N LYS A 33 -10.62 -21.78 7.11
CA LYS A 33 -11.90 -21.11 7.42
C LYS A 33 -12.89 -21.09 6.25
N HIS A 34 -12.38 -21.23 5.03
CA HIS A 34 -13.19 -21.15 3.81
C HIS A 34 -13.30 -22.51 3.14
N VAL A 35 -14.52 -22.89 2.77
CA VAL A 35 -14.79 -24.14 2.04
C VAL A 35 -14.20 -24.02 0.63
N PRO A 36 -13.48 -25.02 0.11
CA PRO A 36 -12.95 -24.98 -1.25
C PRO A 36 -14.07 -24.76 -2.29
N GLY A 37 -13.87 -23.78 -3.16
CA GLY A 37 -14.86 -23.35 -4.16
C GLY A 37 -14.39 -22.08 -4.87
N SER A 38 -15.10 -21.69 -5.93
CA SER A 38 -14.73 -20.52 -6.75
C SER A 38 -14.69 -19.21 -5.95
N GLU A 39 -15.63 -19.01 -5.03
CA GLU A 39 -15.69 -17.82 -4.17
C GLU A 39 -14.45 -17.70 -3.28
N THR A 40 -14.04 -18.81 -2.67
CA THR A 40 -12.85 -18.90 -1.84
C THR A 40 -11.57 -18.66 -2.64
N THR A 41 -11.47 -19.21 -3.84
CA THR A 41 -10.35 -18.95 -4.74
C THR A 41 -10.26 -17.46 -5.09
N LEU A 42 -11.39 -16.85 -5.48
CA LEU A 42 -11.45 -15.43 -5.79
C LEU A 42 -11.05 -14.56 -4.59
N TYR A 43 -11.51 -14.92 -3.39
CA TYR A 43 -11.11 -14.25 -2.16
C TYR A 43 -9.59 -14.28 -1.98
N TYR A 44 -8.97 -15.47 -2.02
CA TYR A 44 -7.52 -15.58 -1.81
C TYR A 44 -6.71 -14.88 -2.91
N GLU A 45 -7.12 -15.01 -4.17
CA GLU A 45 -6.44 -14.36 -5.30
C GLU A 45 -6.53 -12.84 -5.20
N PHE A 46 -7.71 -12.31 -4.92
CA PHE A 46 -7.92 -10.87 -4.78
C PHE A 46 -7.10 -10.30 -3.61
N HIS A 47 -7.21 -10.92 -2.42
CA HIS A 47 -6.48 -10.46 -1.24
C HIS A 47 -4.96 -10.62 -1.42
N SER A 48 -4.49 -11.68 -2.10
CA SER A 48 -3.08 -11.88 -2.41
C SER A 48 -2.56 -10.82 -3.37
N ALA A 49 -3.24 -10.60 -4.50
CA ALA A 49 -2.83 -9.63 -5.50
C ALA A 49 -2.84 -8.20 -4.95
N PHE A 50 -3.89 -7.85 -4.19
CA PHE A 50 -3.99 -6.57 -3.50
C PHE A 50 -2.80 -6.34 -2.57
N ALA A 51 -2.54 -7.28 -1.67
CA ALA A 51 -1.53 -7.13 -0.62
C ALA A 51 -0.10 -7.22 -1.18
N LEU A 52 0.19 -8.17 -2.07
CA LEU A 52 1.50 -8.29 -2.72
C LEU A 52 1.81 -7.08 -3.59
N GLY A 53 0.81 -6.51 -4.26
CA GLY A 53 0.97 -5.25 -4.99
C GLY A 53 1.46 -4.12 -4.07
N GLN A 54 0.87 -3.96 -2.89
CA GLN A 54 1.30 -2.97 -1.90
C GLN A 54 2.71 -3.24 -1.39
N VAL A 55 3.03 -4.50 -1.08
CA VAL A 55 4.35 -4.90 -0.57
C VAL A 55 5.43 -4.64 -1.59
N LEU A 56 5.26 -5.12 -2.83
CA LEU A 56 6.28 -4.97 -3.88
C LEU A 56 6.47 -3.50 -4.27
N PHE A 57 5.38 -2.76 -4.46
CA PHE A 57 5.46 -1.33 -4.75
C PHE A 57 6.10 -0.55 -3.60
N GLY A 58 5.67 -0.81 -2.37
CA GLY A 58 6.23 -0.19 -1.16
C GLY A 58 7.72 -0.47 -0.99
N LEU A 59 8.17 -1.72 -1.14
CA LEU A 59 9.58 -2.10 -1.08
C LEU A 59 10.42 -1.44 -2.18
N MET A 60 9.90 -1.42 -3.41
CA MET A 60 10.56 -0.74 -4.54
C MET A 60 10.73 0.75 -4.25
N CYS A 61 9.67 1.44 -3.83
CA CYS A 61 9.72 2.86 -3.50
C CYS A 61 10.60 3.15 -2.27
N LEU A 62 10.61 2.28 -1.25
CA LEU A 62 11.51 2.36 -0.11
C LEU A 62 12.99 2.25 -0.55
N TRP A 63 13.30 1.29 -1.42
CA TRP A 63 14.64 1.09 -1.97
C TRP A 63 15.08 2.30 -2.80
N ALA A 64 14.20 2.83 -3.65
CA ALA A 64 14.47 4.00 -4.48
C ALA A 64 14.66 5.27 -3.62
N THR A 65 13.78 5.51 -2.66
CA THR A 65 13.85 6.65 -1.73
C THR A 65 15.16 6.67 -0.94
N ARG A 66 15.68 5.50 -0.54
CA ARG A 66 16.97 5.42 0.18
C ARG A 66 18.16 5.89 -0.68
N ARG A 67 18.08 5.74 -2.00
CA ARG A 67 19.12 6.23 -2.94
C ARG A 67 18.87 7.65 -3.41
N GLN A 68 17.62 8.02 -3.58
CA GLN A 68 17.20 9.33 -4.05
C GLN A 68 16.12 9.88 -3.09
N PRO A 69 16.52 10.56 -2.00
CA PRO A 69 15.58 11.07 -0.99
C PRO A 69 14.54 12.05 -1.53
N ASP A 70 14.85 12.69 -2.65
CA ASP A 70 13.99 13.66 -3.33
C ASP A 70 13.16 13.02 -4.48
N LEU A 71 13.00 11.69 -4.50
CA LEU A 71 12.29 10.96 -5.56
C LEU A 71 10.90 11.55 -5.90
N LEU A 72 10.16 12.00 -4.89
CA LEU A 72 8.82 12.59 -5.04
C LEU A 72 8.81 14.02 -5.64
N ARG A 73 9.98 14.63 -5.92
CA ARG A 73 10.03 15.86 -6.74
C ARG A 73 9.69 15.59 -8.20
N ASP A 74 10.02 14.40 -8.70
CA ASP A 74 9.64 14.02 -10.05
C ASP A 74 8.10 13.91 -10.13
N PRO A 75 7.45 14.74 -10.97
CA PRO A 75 5.99 14.76 -11.08
C PRO A 75 5.43 13.44 -11.61
N MET A 76 6.18 12.70 -12.44
CA MET A 76 5.76 11.40 -12.94
C MET A 76 5.75 10.38 -11.81
N VAL A 77 6.79 10.35 -10.97
CA VAL A 77 6.85 9.45 -9.82
C VAL A 77 5.76 9.78 -8.80
N ALA A 78 5.55 11.06 -8.50
CA ALA A 78 4.45 11.49 -7.62
C ALA A 78 3.10 11.05 -8.18
N THR A 79 2.84 11.28 -9.47
CA THR A 79 1.59 10.87 -10.13
C THR A 79 1.35 9.37 -10.05
N LEU A 80 2.38 8.54 -10.31
CA LEU A 80 2.27 7.09 -10.20
C LEU A 80 1.99 6.64 -8.77
N ALA A 81 2.65 7.25 -7.78
CA ALA A 81 2.43 6.92 -6.37
C ALA A 81 1.01 7.28 -5.92
N PHE A 82 0.49 8.45 -6.29
CA PHE A 82 -0.89 8.84 -6.01
C PHE A 82 -1.91 8.00 -6.78
N GLY A 83 -1.62 7.65 -8.04
CA GLY A 83 -2.45 6.77 -8.84
C GLY A 83 -2.58 5.38 -8.21
N GLY A 84 -1.47 4.80 -7.76
CA GLY A 84 -1.48 3.55 -7.00
C GLY A 84 -2.28 3.68 -5.70
N ALA A 85 -2.03 4.74 -4.93
CA ALA A 85 -2.75 4.99 -3.67
C ALA A 85 -4.27 5.10 -3.87
N ALA A 86 -4.70 5.81 -4.92
CA ALA A 86 -6.11 5.94 -5.28
C ALA A 86 -6.70 4.61 -5.75
N ALA A 87 -5.97 3.83 -6.55
CA ALA A 87 -6.41 2.52 -7.00
C ALA A 87 -6.60 1.55 -5.82
N TRP A 88 -5.63 1.48 -4.89
CA TRP A 88 -5.80 0.67 -3.69
C TRP A 88 -6.99 1.15 -2.85
N LEU A 89 -7.12 2.45 -2.61
CA LEU A 89 -8.28 2.98 -1.87
C LEU A 89 -9.60 2.60 -2.54
N ALA A 90 -9.72 2.77 -3.86
CA ALA A 90 -10.92 2.40 -4.61
C ALA A 90 -11.25 0.91 -4.43
N LEU A 91 -10.26 0.03 -4.58
CA LEU A 91 -10.44 -1.41 -4.35
C LEU A 91 -10.96 -1.72 -2.95
N THR A 92 -10.50 -1.00 -1.91
CA THR A 92 -11.02 -1.20 -0.55
C THR A 92 -12.49 -0.79 -0.35
N PHE A 93 -13.04 0.06 -1.21
CA PHE A 93 -14.47 0.40 -1.19
C PHE A 93 -15.30 -0.60 -2.00
N PHE A 94 -14.78 -1.09 -3.13
CA PHE A 94 -15.53 -1.96 -4.02
C PHE A 94 -15.50 -3.45 -3.65
N ALA A 95 -14.44 -3.90 -2.97
CA ALA A 95 -14.18 -5.32 -2.78
C ALA A 95 -13.96 -5.74 -1.32
N MET A 96 -13.98 -4.82 -0.35
CA MET A 96 -13.69 -5.13 1.05
C MET A 96 -14.74 -4.55 2.01
N GLU A 97 -15.39 -5.43 2.78
CA GLU A 97 -16.48 -5.05 3.69
C GLU A 97 -15.97 -4.37 4.98
N TYR A 98 -14.79 -4.79 5.45
CA TYR A 98 -14.17 -4.29 6.67
C TYR A 98 -13.41 -2.97 6.43
N ARG A 99 -13.18 -2.20 7.51
CA ARG A 99 -12.78 -0.79 7.40
C ARG A 99 -11.26 -0.61 7.46
N GLU A 100 -10.53 -1.58 7.99
CA GLU A 100 -9.11 -1.52 8.25
C GLU A 100 -8.29 -1.22 6.97
N PRO A 101 -8.55 -1.85 5.81
CA PRO A 101 -7.85 -1.53 4.56
C PRO A 101 -8.10 -0.10 4.11
N ARG A 102 -9.33 0.42 4.29
CA ARG A 102 -9.69 1.81 3.95
C ARG A 102 -8.91 2.80 4.82
N ILE A 103 -8.85 2.54 6.13
CA ILE A 103 -8.10 3.37 7.07
C ILE A 103 -6.60 3.35 6.72
N ASN A 104 -6.04 2.17 6.47
CA ASN A 104 -4.63 2.01 6.12
C ASN A 104 -4.28 2.73 4.80
N ALA A 105 -5.12 2.62 3.78
CA ALA A 105 -4.96 3.34 2.52
C ALA A 105 -5.10 4.87 2.71
N GLY A 106 -6.04 5.32 3.55
CA GLY A 106 -6.18 6.74 3.89
C GLY A 106 -4.95 7.31 4.59
N ILE A 107 -4.38 6.58 5.55
CA ILE A 107 -3.12 6.95 6.22
C ILE A 107 -1.98 7.00 5.21
N PHE A 108 -1.89 6.02 4.30
CA PHE A 108 -0.88 6.03 3.25
C PHE A 108 -0.97 7.29 2.37
N ILE A 109 -2.18 7.66 1.91
CA ILE A 109 -2.41 8.86 1.10
C ILE A 109 -2.01 10.13 1.88
N ALA A 110 -2.38 10.23 3.15
CA ALA A 110 -2.04 11.38 3.98
C ALA A 110 -0.50 11.51 4.16
N LEU A 111 0.19 10.40 4.41
CA LEU A 111 1.65 10.36 4.51
C LEU A 111 2.32 10.72 3.17
N LEU A 112 1.80 10.21 2.06
CA LEU A 112 2.32 10.49 0.72
C LEU A 112 2.14 11.96 0.33
N LEU A 113 1.00 12.56 0.69
CA LEU A 113 0.75 13.99 0.52
C LEU A 113 1.72 14.83 1.34
N ALA A 114 1.84 14.54 2.64
CA ALA A 114 2.78 15.23 3.52
C ALA A 114 4.23 15.11 3.00
N ALA A 115 4.62 13.91 2.55
CA ALA A 115 5.94 13.67 1.96
C ALA A 115 6.16 14.51 0.70
N THR A 116 5.21 14.52 -0.23
CA THR A 116 5.32 15.26 -1.49
C THR A 116 5.44 16.76 -1.25
N VAL A 117 4.60 17.32 -0.37
CA VAL A 117 4.66 18.74 0.02
C VAL A 117 6.00 19.06 0.68
N ALA A 118 6.46 18.23 1.61
CA ALA A 118 7.71 18.45 2.33
C ALA A 118 8.95 18.41 1.43
N VAL A 119 9.00 17.52 0.43
CA VAL A 119 10.13 17.46 -0.52
C VAL A 119 10.11 18.68 -1.46
N ARG A 120 8.93 19.14 -1.88
CA ARG A 120 8.80 20.33 -2.75
C ARG A 120 9.16 21.62 -2.01
N ALA A 121 8.79 21.77 -0.75
CA ALA A 121 9.09 22.96 0.06
C ALA A 121 10.59 23.19 0.36
N ARG A 122 11.47 22.24 0.02
CA ARG A 122 12.94 22.40 0.14
C ARG A 122 13.59 23.03 -1.09
N ALA A 123 12.82 23.40 -2.11
CA ALA A 123 13.30 24.06 -3.34
C ALA A 123 13.20 25.57 -3.16
#